data_AF-A0A2X2CHG6-F1
#
_entry.id   AF-A0A2X2CHG6-F1
#
_cell.length_a   1.000
_cell.length_b   1.000
_cell.length_c   1.000
_cell.angle_alpha   90.00
_cell.angle_beta   90.00
_cell.angle_gamma   90.00
#
_symmetry.space_group_name_H-M   'P 1'
#
loop_
_entity.id
_entity.type
_entity.pdbx_description
1 polymer ?
#
loop_
_entity_poly.entity_id
_entity_poly.type
_entity_poly.pdbx_seq_one_letter_code
_entity_poly.pdbx_strand_id
1 'polypeptide(L)'
;MSNVCDHEDPQCCCPFAWTEASERVQNYGCLPEPWEIRNMRVHHGKTWACHSDPDNPCIGAIRFLKERGDPYKVIDTKLITEQDEWGQYCTQKGSGS
;
A
#
# COMPACT_ATOMS: atom_id res chain seq x y z
N MET A 1 20.16 -8.40 6.57
CA MET A 1 19.90 -7.00 6.19
C MET A 1 18.41 -6.80 6.39
N SER A 2 18.02 -5.88 7.27
CA SER A 2 16.61 -5.66 7.58
C SER A 2 16.00 -4.85 6.43
N ASN A 3 15.16 -5.48 5.61
CA ASN A 3 14.50 -4.90 4.43
C ASN A 3 13.35 -3.95 4.81
N VAL A 4 13.63 -3.00 5.69
CA VAL A 4 12.68 -1.97 6.10
C VAL A 4 13.24 -0.64 5.59
N CYS A 5 12.50 -0.01 4.68
CA CYS A 5 12.76 1.35 4.24
C CYS A 5 12.90 2.29 5.45
N ASP A 6 13.91 3.15 5.45
CA ASP A 6 14.13 4.12 6.52
C ASP A 6 13.12 5.27 6.37
N HIS A 7 12.14 5.38 7.28
CA HIS A 7 11.13 6.44 7.22
C HIS A 7 11.66 7.79 7.70
N GLU A 8 12.86 7.83 8.30
CA GLU A 8 13.53 9.08 8.68
C GLU A 8 14.34 9.69 7.52
N ASP A 9 14.57 8.92 6.43
CA ASP A 9 15.22 9.42 5.23
C ASP A 9 14.24 10.29 4.40
N PRO A 10 14.53 11.57 4.15
CA PRO A 10 13.70 12.43 3.31
C PRO A 10 13.50 11.91 1.87
N GLN A 11 14.37 11.01 1.39
CA GLN A 11 14.28 10.38 0.08
C GLN A 11 13.48 9.08 0.07
N CYS A 12 12.94 8.65 1.23
CA CYS A 12 12.14 7.45 1.32
C CYS A 12 10.84 7.57 0.53
N CYS A 13 10.66 6.69 -0.46
CA CYS A 13 9.47 6.68 -1.32
C CYS A 13 8.31 5.84 -0.77
N CYS A 14 8.45 5.26 0.43
CA CYS A 14 7.41 4.42 1.03
C CYS A 14 6.08 5.19 1.10
N PRO A 15 4.93 4.62 0.66
CA PRO A 15 3.63 5.30 0.75
C PRO A 15 3.24 5.72 2.17
N PHE A 16 3.84 5.07 3.17
CA PHE A 16 3.65 5.33 4.60
C PHE A 16 4.88 5.97 5.25
N ALA A 17 5.71 6.72 4.51
CA ALA A 17 6.78 7.55 5.09
C ALA A 17 6.38 9.03 5.24
N TRP A 18 5.38 9.51 4.49
CA TRP A 18 4.91 10.91 4.54
C TRP A 18 6.03 11.95 4.33
N THR A 19 7.01 11.60 3.51
CA THR A 19 8.07 12.50 3.04
C THR A 19 7.66 13.15 1.71
N GLU A 20 8.34 14.22 1.31
CA GLU A 20 8.13 14.81 -0.03
C GLU A 20 8.41 13.81 -1.16
N ALA A 21 9.39 12.92 -0.98
CA ALA A 21 9.69 11.88 -1.97
C ALA A 21 8.53 10.89 -2.11
N SER A 22 7.95 10.46 -0.98
CA SER A 22 6.76 9.61 -0.91
C SER A 22 5.55 10.26 -1.59
N GLU A 23 5.26 11.53 -1.26
CA GLU A 23 4.14 12.26 -1.87
C GLU A 23 4.34 12.44 -3.37
N ARG A 24 5.57 12.72 -3.81
CA ARG A 24 5.89 12.89 -5.24
C ARG A 24 5.65 11.62 -6.04
N VAL A 25 6.09 10.46 -5.55
CA VAL A 25 5.88 9.19 -6.27
C VAL A 25 4.42 8.75 -6.30
N GLN A 26 3.64 9.10 -5.27
CA GLN A 26 2.19 8.88 -5.26
C GLN A 26 1.49 9.78 -6.28
N ASN A 27 1.82 11.08 -6.30
CA ASN A 27 1.26 12.05 -7.26
C ASN A 27 1.58 11.72 -8.72
N TYR A 28 2.69 11.03 -8.99
CA TYR A 28 3.05 10.56 -10.33
C TYR A 28 2.43 9.19 -10.69
N GLY A 29 1.67 8.58 -9.78
CA GLY A 29 1.09 7.26 -9.97
C GLY A 29 2.13 6.13 -10.02
N CYS A 30 3.34 6.36 -9.50
CA CYS A 30 4.35 5.31 -9.40
C CYS A 30 4.03 4.34 -8.26
N LEU A 31 3.45 4.84 -7.18
CA LEU A 31 2.98 4.06 -6.04
C LEU A 31 1.57 4.51 -5.64
N PRO A 32 0.76 3.62 -5.02
CA PRO A 32 -0.56 3.99 -4.54
C PRO A 32 -0.50 4.88 -3.29
N GLU A 33 -1.53 5.70 -3.10
CA GLU A 33 -1.77 6.43 -1.85
C GLU A 33 -2.22 5.47 -0.71
N PRO A 34 -2.00 5.84 0.57
CA PRO A 34 -2.50 5.07 1.71
C PRO A 34 -3.99 4.69 1.64
N TRP A 35 -4.83 5.58 1.10
CA TRP A 35 -6.26 5.35 0.95
C TRP A 35 -6.60 4.36 -0.17
N GLU A 36 -5.82 4.37 -1.25
CA GLU A 36 -5.94 3.38 -2.32
C GLU A 36 -5.53 1.99 -1.82
N ILE A 37 -4.42 1.90 -1.08
CA ILE A 37 -3.99 0.65 -0.42
C ILE A 37 -5.07 0.14 0.54
N ARG A 38 -5.73 1.04 1.28
CA ARG A 38 -6.89 0.67 2.10
C ARG A 38 -8.03 0.13 1.24
N ASN A 39 -8.34 0.73 0.10
CA ASN A 39 -9.42 0.27 -0.77
C ASN A 39 -9.12 -1.10 -1.38
N MET A 40 -7.87 -1.35 -1.78
CA MET A 40 -7.38 -2.67 -2.19
C MET A 40 -7.76 -3.73 -1.15
N ARG A 41 -7.53 -3.42 0.13
CA ARG A 41 -7.85 -4.36 1.20
C ARG A 41 -9.34 -4.46 1.50
N VAL A 42 -9.99 -3.34 1.78
CA VAL A 42 -11.37 -3.29 2.30
C VAL A 42 -12.40 -3.73 1.26
N HIS A 43 -12.19 -3.37 -0.01
CA HIS A 43 -13.18 -3.61 -1.07
C HIS A 43 -12.82 -4.77 -1.99
N HIS A 44 -11.53 -5.09 -2.09
CA HIS A 44 -11.05 -6.11 -3.03
C HIS A 44 -10.36 -7.29 -2.34
N GLY A 45 -10.15 -7.23 -1.02
CA GLY A 45 -9.51 -8.30 -0.26
C GLY A 45 -8.07 -8.54 -0.70
N LYS A 46 -7.36 -7.48 -1.12
CA LYS A 46 -5.98 -7.56 -1.57
C LYS A 46 -5.02 -6.98 -0.54
N THR A 47 -3.89 -7.63 -0.34
CA THR A 47 -2.80 -7.12 0.51
C THR A 47 -1.69 -6.52 -0.36
N TRP A 48 -1.33 -5.28 -0.05
CA TRP A 48 -0.19 -4.59 -0.66
C TRP A 48 1.14 -5.12 -0.11
N ALA A 49 2.08 -5.40 -1.00
CA ALA A 49 3.44 -5.83 -0.68
C ALA A 49 4.29 -4.65 -0.20
N CYS A 50 5.39 -4.93 0.49
CA CYS A 50 6.38 -3.90 0.78
C CYS A 50 7.05 -3.47 -0.54
N HIS A 51 7.06 -2.16 -0.83
CA HIS A 51 7.69 -1.63 -2.05
C HIS A 51 9.21 -1.89 -2.10
N SER A 52 9.86 -2.15 -0.95
CA SER A 52 11.28 -2.53 -0.88
C SER A 52 11.52 -4.03 -0.72
N ASP A 53 10.45 -4.81 -0.49
CA ASP A 53 10.50 -6.26 -0.32
C ASP A 53 9.17 -6.89 -0.76
N PRO A 54 9.00 -7.12 -2.08
CA PRO A 54 7.73 -7.57 -2.65
C PRO A 54 7.23 -8.94 -2.14
N ASP A 55 8.09 -9.74 -1.49
CA ASP A 55 7.74 -11.04 -0.93
C ASP A 55 7.05 -10.92 0.43
N ASN A 56 7.05 -9.72 1.04
CA ASN A 56 6.53 -9.47 2.37
C ASN A 56 5.37 -8.45 2.34
N PRO A 57 4.36 -8.60 3.20
CA PRO A 57 3.26 -7.64 3.29
C PRO A 57 3.75 -6.30 3.85
N CYS A 58 3.20 -5.20 3.34
CA CYS A 58 3.57 -3.86 3.79
C CYS A 58 3.15 -3.62 5.26
N ILE A 59 4.14 -3.46 6.15
CA ILE A 59 3.90 -3.21 7.57
C ILE A 59 3.18 -1.86 7.78
N GLY A 60 3.52 -0.84 6.99
CA GLY A 60 2.84 0.46 7.02
C GLY A 60 1.34 0.34 6.73
N ALA A 61 0.99 -0.43 5.70
CA ALA A 61 -0.41 -0.71 5.35
C ALA A 61 -1.14 -1.46 6.48
N ILE A 62 -0.51 -2.47 7.07
CA ILE A 62 -1.10 -3.23 8.19
C ILE A 62 -1.37 -2.32 9.39
N ARG A 63 -0.42 -1.44 9.74
CA ARG A 63 -0.59 -0.47 10.84
C ARG A 63 -1.72 0.51 10.54
N PHE A 64 -1.72 1.09 9.34
CA PHE A 64 -2.76 2.02 8.89
C PHE A 64 -4.16 1.40 8.96
N LEU A 65 -4.32 0.15 8.50
CA LEU A 65 -5.58 -0.58 8.59
C LEU A 65 -5.99 -0.86 10.04
N LYS A 66 -5.03 -1.27 10.88
CA LYS A 66 -5.27 -1.60 12.29
C LYS A 66 -5.75 -0.38 13.08
N GLU A 67 -5.10 0.77 12.91
CA GLU A 67 -5.46 2.03 13.58
C GLU A 67 -6.88 2.50 13.23
N ARG A 68 -7.37 2.11 12.05
CA ARG A 68 -8.71 2.46 11.56
C ARG A 68 -9.77 1.42 11.87
N GLY A 69 -9.41 0.28 12.47
CA GLY A 69 -10.32 -0.84 12.72
C GLY A 69 -10.70 -1.63 11.47
N ASP A 70 -9.95 -1.50 10.38
CA ASP A 70 -10.18 -2.19 9.11
C ASP A 70 -9.58 -3.62 9.12
N PRO A 71 -9.98 -4.53 8.18
CA PRO A 71 -9.41 -5.86 8.08
C PRO A 71 -7.92 -5.85 7.72
N TYR A 72 -7.04 -6.14 8.69
CA TYR A 72 -5.58 -6.06 8.52
C TYR A 72 -4.85 -7.41 8.45
N LYS A 73 -5.51 -8.53 8.78
CA LYS A 73 -4.88 -9.86 8.76
C LYS A 73 -4.51 -10.27 7.33
N VAL A 74 -3.25 -10.59 7.09
CA VAL A 74 -2.80 -11.12 5.81
C VAL A 74 -3.35 -12.54 5.64
N ILE A 75 -4.25 -12.70 4.68
CA ILE A 75 -4.89 -13.98 4.34
C ILE A 75 -4.62 -14.38 2.88
N ASP A 76 -3.98 -13.49 2.12
CA ASP A 76 -3.76 -13.63 0.70
C ASP A 76 -2.41 -14.31 0.45
N THR A 77 -2.40 -15.31 -0.42
CA THR A 77 -1.16 -15.98 -0.85
C THR A 77 -0.41 -15.20 -1.93
N LYS A 78 -1.09 -14.26 -2.61
CA LYS A 78 -0.52 -13.38 -3.62
C LYS A 78 -0.67 -11.93 -3.19
N LEU A 79 0.46 -11.28 -2.92
CA LEU A 79 0.53 -9.86 -2.63
C LEU A 79 0.45 -9.05 -3.93
N ILE A 80 -0.07 -7.83 -3.84
CA ILE A 80 -0.06 -6.85 -4.93
C ILE A 80 1.18 -5.98 -4.82
N THR A 81 1.83 -5.76 -5.96
CA THR A 81 3.06 -4.99 -6.11
C THR A 81 2.85 -3.80 -7.05
N GLU A 82 3.83 -2.93 -7.15
CA GLU A 82 3.85 -1.82 -8.11
C GLU A 82 3.91 -2.28 -9.58
N GLN A 83 4.29 -3.54 -9.84
CA GLN A 83 4.31 -4.14 -11.18
C GLN A 83 2.94 -4.72 -11.60
N ASP A 84 1.99 -4.87 -10.68
CA ASP A 84 0.63 -5.34 -10.99
C ASP A 84 -0.25 -4.19 -11.50
N GLU A 85 -1.42 -4.53 -12.08
CA GLU A 85 -2.47 -3.55 -12.44
C GLU A 85 -3.25 -3.04 -11.19
N TRP A 86 -2.52 -2.59 -10.17
CA TRP A 86 -3.07 -2.22 -8.86
C TRP A 86 -4.10 -1.09 -8.92
N GLY A 87 -4.01 -0.22 -9.94
CA GLY A 87 -4.96 0.87 -10.21
C GLY A 87 -6.42 0.41 -10.30
N GLN A 88 -6.68 -0.83 -10.70
CA GLN A 88 -8.03 -1.41 -10.77
C GLN A 88 -8.68 -1.59 -9.40
N TYR A 89 -7.90 -1.54 -8.33
CA TYR A 89 -8.34 -1.77 -6.95
C TYR A 89 -8.33 -0.50 -6.10
N CYS A 90 -7.94 0.65 -6.66
CA CYS A 90 -7.86 1.92 -5.94
C CYS A 90 -9.21 2.48 -5.53
N THR A 91 -10.28 2.12 -6.23
CA THR A 91 -11.64 2.63 -5.99
C THR A 91 -12.53 1.56 -5.36
N GLN A 92 -13.63 1.99 -4.75
CA GLN A 92 -14.66 1.04 -4.29
C GLN A 92 -15.21 0.28 -5.49
N LYS A 93 -15.48 -1.02 -5.35
CA LYS A 93 -16.23 -1.76 -6.38
C LYS A 93 -17.52 -0.99 -6.64
N GLY A 94 -17.67 -0.43 -7.83
CA GLY A 94 -18.86 0.27 -8.21
C GLY A 94 -20.06 -0.64 -7.96
N SER A 95 -20.98 -0.21 -7.10
CA SER A 95 -22.39 -0.44 -7.33
C SER A 95 -22.67 0.11 -8.72
N GLY A 96 -22.75 -0.78 -9.72
CA GLY A 96 -23.14 -0.40 -11.07
C GLY A 96 -24.38 0.48 -11.00
N SER A 97 -24.28 1.67 -11.59
CA SER A 97 -25.46 2.45 -11.96
C SER A 97 -26.10 1.82 -13.19
#